data_AF-A0A523S0Y2-F1
#
_entry.id   AF-A0A523S0Y2-F1
#
_cell.length_a   1.000
_cell.length_b   1.000
_cell.length_c   1.000
_cell.angle_alpha   90.00
_cell.angle_beta   90.00
_cell.angle_gamma   90.00
#
_symmetry.space_group_name_H-M   'P 1'
#
loop_
_entity.id
_entity.type
_entity.pdbx_description
1 polymer ?
#
loop_
_entity_poly.entity_id
_entity_poly.type
_entity_poly.pdbx_seq_one_letter_code
_entity_poly.pdbx_strand_id
1 'polypeptide(L)'
;MSEEAEIEKIAQIIYDAIFKDESSVDIDGEEYQIQKTSKSKVRLVKYGDLTFIEQNPFTSSRWAREAQSGHQIMWVMRERQYLARIRDGKFLDLKK
;
A
#
# COMPACT_ATOMS: atom_id res chain seq x y z
N MET A 1 -7.26 20.12 4.84
CA MET A 1 -7.08 18.73 5.34
C MET A 1 -5.64 18.61 5.81
N SER A 2 -5.34 17.79 6.83
CA SER A 2 -3.94 17.49 7.20
C SER A 2 -3.31 16.55 6.16
N GLU A 3 -1.98 16.56 6.05
CA GLU A 3 -1.24 15.61 5.20
C GLU A 3 -1.57 14.16 5.58
N GLU A 4 -1.71 13.87 6.89
CA GLU A 4 -2.09 12.55 7.40
C GLU A 4 -3.46 12.10 6.85
N ALA A 5 -4.48 12.95 6.91
CA ALA A 5 -5.82 12.61 6.44
C ALA A 5 -5.87 12.40 4.92
N GLU A 6 -5.04 13.13 4.18
CA GLU A 6 -4.88 12.93 2.73
C GLU A 6 -4.18 11.61 2.41
N ILE A 7 -3.10 11.27 3.13
CA ILE A 7 -2.41 9.99 3.01
C ILE A 7 -3.35 8.83 3.34
N GLU A 8 -4.13 8.92 4.42
CA GLU A 8 -5.10 7.90 4.80
C GLU A 8 -6.15 7.69 3.70
N LYS A 9 -6.75 8.78 3.19
CA LYS A 9 -7.72 8.72 2.08
C LYS A 9 -7.13 7.98 0.88
N ILE A 10 -5.96 8.40 0.41
CA ILE A 10 -5.32 7.82 -0.79
C ILE A 10 -4.90 6.37 -0.52
N ALA A 11 -4.35 6.08 0.66
CA ALA A 11 -3.98 4.73 1.04
C ALA A 11 -5.18 3.80 1.02
N GLN A 12 -6.35 4.24 1.49
CA GLN A 12 -7.56 3.42 1.50
C GLN A 12 -8.04 3.11 0.08
N ILE A 13 -8.02 4.10 -0.82
CA ILE A 13 -8.38 3.94 -2.23
C ILE A 13 -7.46 2.91 -2.91
N ILE A 14 -6.14 3.07 -2.75
CA ILE A 14 -5.15 2.18 -3.36
C ILE A 14 -5.20 0.78 -2.76
N TYR A 15 -5.41 0.67 -1.43
CA TYR A 15 -5.56 -0.60 -0.74
C TYR A 15 -6.68 -1.43 -1.36
N ASP A 16 -7.86 -0.81 -1.52
CA ASP A 16 -9.02 -1.46 -2.11
C ASP A 16 -8.72 -1.95 -3.52
N ALA A 17 -8.16 -1.10 -4.38
CA ALA A 17 -7.85 -1.46 -5.77
C ALA A 17 -6.82 -2.60 -5.86
N ILE A 18 -5.75 -2.53 -5.06
CA ILE A 18 -4.74 -3.61 -4.98
C ILE A 18 -5.40 -4.92 -4.56
N PHE A 19 -6.18 -4.94 -3.48
CA PHE A 19 -6.72 -6.19 -2.95
C PHE A 19 -7.99 -6.70 -3.64
N LYS A 20 -8.61 -5.89 -4.50
CA LYS A 20 -9.62 -6.32 -5.49
C LYS A 20 -9.01 -6.81 -6.81
N ASP A 21 -7.67 -6.81 -6.92
CA ASP A 21 -6.91 -7.22 -8.10
C ASP A 21 -7.23 -6.39 -9.35
N GLU A 22 -7.41 -5.08 -9.17
CA GLU A 22 -7.61 -4.13 -10.26
C GLU A 22 -6.29 -3.87 -11.02
N SER A 23 -6.39 -3.42 -12.28
CA SER A 23 -5.22 -3.06 -13.09
C SER A 23 -4.73 -1.63 -12.85
N SER A 24 -5.61 -0.77 -12.36
CA SER A 24 -5.37 0.66 -12.14
C SER A 24 -6.26 1.19 -11.03
N VAL A 25 -6.03 2.42 -10.62
CA VAL A 25 -6.78 3.12 -9.59
C VAL A 25 -6.97 4.58 -9.98
N ASP A 26 -8.18 5.11 -9.82
CA ASP A 26 -8.46 6.54 -10.00
C ASP A 26 -8.23 7.28 -8.69
N ILE A 27 -7.40 8.31 -8.73
CA ILE A 27 -7.13 9.20 -7.60
C ILE A 27 -7.38 10.62 -8.09
N ASP A 28 -8.43 11.23 -7.56
CA ASP A 28 -8.86 12.60 -7.88
C ASP A 28 -9.01 12.86 -9.41
N GLY A 29 -9.50 11.87 -10.16
CA GLY A 29 -9.77 11.95 -11.60
C GLY A 29 -8.57 11.64 -12.51
N GLU A 30 -7.45 11.21 -11.92
CA GLU A 30 -6.28 10.72 -12.63
C GLU A 30 -6.10 9.21 -12.43
N GLU A 31 -5.85 8.48 -13.51
CA GLU A 31 -5.67 7.03 -13.47
C GLU A 31 -4.19 6.65 -13.26
N TYR A 32 -3.94 5.82 -12.23
CA TYR A 32 -2.63 5.29 -11.88
C TYR A 32 -2.57 3.78 -12.07
N GLN A 33 -1.60 3.28 -12.81
CA GLN A 33 -1.45 1.85 -13.07
C GLN A 33 -0.89 1.10 -11.86
N ILE A 34 -1.49 -0.06 -11.54
CA ILE A 34 -0.98 -0.97 -10.50
C ILE A 34 0.17 -1.80 -11.11
N GLN A 35 1.38 -1.50 -10.65
CA GLN A 35 2.59 -2.19 -11.10
C GLN A 35 2.86 -3.42 -10.23
N LYS A 36 3.63 -4.37 -10.75
CA LYS A 36 4.13 -5.52 -9.99
C LYS A 36 5.66 -5.45 -9.88
N THR A 37 6.21 -5.69 -8.70
CA THR A 37 7.67 -5.77 -8.54
C THR A 37 8.24 -6.90 -9.39
N SER A 38 9.47 -6.76 -9.88
CA SER A 38 10.06 -7.73 -10.79
C SER A 38 10.23 -9.12 -10.17
N LYS A 39 10.72 -9.18 -8.93
CA LYS A 39 11.08 -10.44 -8.23
C LYS A 39 9.91 -11.11 -7.52
N SER A 40 9.22 -10.40 -6.63
CA SER A 40 8.16 -10.99 -5.79
C SER A 40 6.76 -10.82 -6.36
N LYS A 41 6.60 -10.07 -7.46
CA LYS A 41 5.32 -9.80 -8.13
C LYS A 41 4.27 -9.14 -7.23
N VAL A 42 4.68 -8.54 -6.12
CA VAL A 42 3.76 -7.78 -5.25
C VAL A 42 3.34 -6.50 -5.94
N ARG A 43 2.10 -6.08 -5.67
CA ARG A 43 1.49 -4.91 -6.29
C ARG A 43 1.97 -3.63 -5.64
N LEU A 44 2.16 -2.58 -6.44
CA LEU A 44 2.49 -1.25 -5.97
C LEU A 44 1.87 -0.17 -6.85
N VAL A 45 1.63 0.99 -6.25
CA VAL A 45 1.25 2.23 -6.92
C VAL A 45 2.18 3.34 -6.43
N LYS A 46 2.59 4.22 -7.33
CA LYS A 46 3.33 5.44 -7.01
C LYS A 46 2.44 6.65 -7.22
N TYR A 47 2.39 7.54 -6.25
CA TYR A 47 1.61 8.77 -6.30
C TYR A 47 2.46 9.89 -5.67
N GLY A 48 2.86 10.87 -6.48
CA GLY A 48 3.84 11.87 -6.07
C GLY A 48 5.16 11.24 -5.58
N ASP A 49 5.56 11.59 -4.36
CA ASP A 49 6.75 11.04 -3.68
C ASP A 49 6.46 9.79 -2.83
N LEU A 50 5.22 9.33 -2.82
CA LEU A 50 4.75 8.19 -2.05
C LEU A 50 4.75 6.91 -2.90
N THR A 51 5.08 5.81 -2.24
CA THR A 51 4.94 4.45 -2.76
C THR A 51 4.02 3.66 -1.84
N PHE A 52 2.95 3.12 -2.43
CA PHE A 52 2.00 2.23 -1.78
C PHE A 52 2.31 0.82 -2.27
N ILE A 53 2.64 -0.11 -1.37
CA ILE A 53 3.12 -1.44 -1.75
C ILE A 53 2.53 -2.54 -0.87
N GLU A 54 2.07 -3.60 -1.52
CA GLU A 54 1.62 -4.83 -0.89
C GLU A 54 2.77 -5.52 -0.15
N GLN A 55 2.49 -6.05 1.05
CA GLN A 55 3.46 -6.81 1.83
C GLN A 55 3.94 -8.03 1.06
N ASN A 56 5.27 -8.15 0.92
CA ASN A 56 5.89 -9.32 0.34
C ASN A 56 5.78 -10.54 1.28
N PRO A 57 5.01 -11.59 0.91
CA PRO A 57 4.85 -12.77 1.73
C PRO A 57 6.11 -13.65 1.76
N PHE A 58 7.11 -13.40 0.92
CA PHE A 58 8.32 -14.22 0.80
C PHE A 58 9.50 -13.72 1.65
N THR A 59 9.31 -12.70 2.48
CA THR A 59 10.35 -12.22 3.41
C THR A 59 10.32 -12.96 4.75
N SER A 60 11.36 -12.81 5.57
CA SER A 60 11.43 -13.42 6.91
C SER A 60 10.69 -12.63 8.00
N SER A 61 10.01 -11.54 7.64
CA SER A 61 9.35 -10.65 8.60
C SER A 61 8.09 -11.28 9.20
N ARG A 62 7.68 -10.81 10.38
CA ARG A 62 6.37 -11.16 10.97
C ARG A 62 5.23 -10.84 10.00
N TRP A 63 5.30 -9.71 9.30
CA TRP A 63 4.28 -9.28 8.34
C TRP A 63 4.14 -10.21 7.15
N ALA A 64 5.24 -10.82 6.69
CA ALA A 64 5.19 -11.85 5.66
C ALA A 64 4.40 -13.08 6.11
N ARG A 65 4.57 -13.52 7.37
CA ARG A 65 3.77 -14.63 7.93
C ARG A 65 2.29 -14.28 8.02
N GLU A 66 1.97 -13.04 8.39
CA GLU A 66 0.58 -12.58 8.42
C GLU A 66 -0.02 -12.54 7.01
N ALA A 67 0.71 -12.02 6.02
CA ALA A 67 0.28 -12.04 4.62
C ALA A 67 0.07 -13.46 4.08
N GLN A 68 0.99 -14.39 4.39
CA GLN A 68 0.83 -15.82 4.07
C GLN A 68 -0.39 -16.45 4.73
N SER A 69 -0.82 -15.92 5.88
CA SER A 69 -2.02 -16.38 6.60
C SER A 69 -3.31 -15.74 6.06
N GLY A 70 -3.24 -14.96 4.98
CA GLY A 70 -4.39 -14.32 4.33
C GLY A 70 -4.66 -12.88 4.75
N HIS A 71 -3.83 -12.28 5.62
CA HIS A 71 -4.00 -10.87 5.96
C HIS A 71 -3.59 -9.96 4.81
N GLN A 72 -4.43 -8.96 4.54
CA GLN A 72 -4.15 -7.95 3.53
C GLN A 72 -3.34 -6.83 4.18
N ILE A 73 -2.10 -6.66 3.73
CA ILE A 73 -1.18 -5.68 4.32
C ILE A 73 -0.58 -4.82 3.21
N MET A 74 -0.71 -3.51 3.36
CA MET A 74 -0.09 -2.52 2.46
C MET A 74 0.69 -1.49 3.27
N TRP A 75 1.83 -1.08 2.75
CA TRP A 75 2.67 -0.05 3.33
C TRP A 75 2.60 1.23 2.52
N VAL A 76 2.63 2.36 3.22
CA VAL A 76 2.87 3.68 2.62
C VAL A 76 4.30 4.09 2.96
N MET A 77 5.09 4.37 1.93
CA MET A 77 6.49 4.74 2.08
C MET A 77 6.78 6.05 1.36
N ARG A 78 7.69 6.85 1.90
CA ARG A 78 8.34 7.96 1.22
C ARG A 78 9.83 7.67 1.21
N GLU A 79 10.40 7.52 0.02
CA GLU A 79 11.77 7.05 -0.19
C GLU A 79 12.11 5.73 0.55
N ARG A 80 12.71 5.83 1.75
CA ARG A 80 13.12 4.70 2.61
C ARG A 80 12.38 4.65 3.94
N GLN A 81 11.44 5.57 4.17
CA GLN A 81 10.73 5.70 5.42
C GLN A 81 9.33 5.11 5.29
N TYR A 82 8.96 4.25 6.25
CA TYR A 82 7.60 3.77 6.39
C TYR A 82 6.78 4.84 7.13
N LEU A 83 5.78 5.36 6.45
CA LEU A 83 4.92 6.42 6.98
C LEU A 83 3.67 5.85 7.63
N ALA A 84 3.06 4.85 7.00
CA ALA A 84 1.84 4.23 7.50
C ALA A 84 1.73 2.77 7.04
N ARG A 85 0.77 2.05 7.63
CA ARG A 85 0.38 0.70 7.21
C ARG A 85 -1.13 0.58 7.21
N ILE A 86 -1.67 -0.09 6.20
CA ILE A 86 -3.03 -0.65 6.24
C ILE A 86 -2.92 -2.15 6.48
N ARG A 87 -3.69 -2.66 7.44
CA ARG A 87 -3.88 -4.09 7.70
C ARG A 87 -5.37 -4.41 7.76
N ASP A 88 -5.85 -5.27 6.89
CA ASP A 88 -7.27 -5.66 6.80
C ASP A 88 -8.20 -4.43 6.80
N GLY A 89 -7.86 -3.43 5.98
CA GLY A 89 -8.59 -2.18 5.85
C GLY A 89 -8.38 -1.16 6.98
N LYS A 90 -7.56 -1.47 8.00
CA LYS A 90 -7.28 -0.56 9.12
C LYS A 90 -5.99 0.20 8.92
N PHE A 91 -6.08 1.53 8.80
CA PHE A 91 -4.96 2.44 8.74
C PHE A 91 -4.27 2.60 10.10
N LEU A 92 -2.94 2.74 10.09
CA LEU A 92 -2.10 3.04 11.24
C LEU A 92 -0.99 3.97 10.80
N ASP A 93 -0.93 5.17 11.38
CA ASP A 93 0.21 6.07 11.25
C ASP A 93 1.43 5.52 12.03
N LEU A 94 2.58 5.52 11.38
CA LEU A 94 3.86 5.07 11.93
C LEU A 94 4.80 6.25 12.20
N LYS A 95 4.49 7.45 11.70
CA LYS A 95 5.18 8.68 12.09
C LYS A 95 4.70 9.07 13.49
N LYS A 96 5.46 8.70 14.51
CA LYS A 96 5.32 9.27 15.86
C LYS A 96 6.41 10.30 16.10
#